data_AF-A0A916CF43-F1
#
_entry.id   AF-A0A916CF43-F1
#
_cell.length_a   1.000
_cell.length_b   1.000
_cell.length_c   1.000
_cell.angle_alpha   90.00
_cell.angle_beta   90.00
_cell.angle_gamma   90.00
#
_symmetry.space_group_name_H-M   'P 1'
#
loop_
_entity.id
_entity.type
_entity.pdbx_description
1 polymer ?
#
loop_
_entity_poly.entity_id
_entity_poly.type
_entity_poly.pdbx_seq_one_letter_code
_entity_poly.pdbx_strand_id
1 'polypeptide(L)'
;MAFAQLGLNPFVVKAVEASGYTQPTAVQAQAVPATLEGTDLLVSSQTGSGKTAAFMLPCLHRLTEPSKLPGRGPRVLVLVPTRELAQQVTKAADTYGKFLKRLRTVAVVGGAPFHVQAKLLSQPVDVVVATPGRLIDHLERGRIDFSRLETLILDEADRMLDMGFIDDIEAIVARTPATRQTLLFSATLEGVVGRLASRVTKNARRIEIETAPELKAKIAQRIHFADDFLHKSRLLDHLLRDVDLSQAVVFTSTKKSADDLAVQLRGEGFAAEALHGDMSQRDRNRTLQGLRQGRTRVLVATDVAARGIDVPGISHVINFDLPRQAEDYVHRIGRTGRAGREGIAISLAAHFEKRQIRDIERYTAQSIRVGVIPGLEPKARPARPEGFGDKRRANAPRPAGGYGKPETGRGRRAGHEKKPGGFRAGSRPAAGTRRS
;
A
#
# COMPACT_ATOMS: atom_id res chain seq x y z
N MET A 1 17.10 16.03 19.46
CA MET A 1 16.78 15.06 20.53
C MET A 1 17.64 13.83 20.31
N ALA A 2 18.27 13.27 21.36
CA ALA A 2 19.07 12.04 21.26
C ALA A 2 18.23 10.81 21.65
N PHE A 3 18.63 9.60 21.24
CA PHE A 3 17.91 8.35 21.61
C PHE A 3 17.82 8.13 23.12
N ALA A 4 18.84 8.54 23.88
CA ALA A 4 18.85 8.47 25.34
C ALA A 4 17.69 9.26 26.00
N GLN A 5 17.16 10.27 25.31
CA GLN A 5 16.05 11.11 25.81
C GLN A 5 14.67 10.47 25.58
N LEU A 6 14.59 9.32 24.90
CA LEU A 6 13.33 8.62 24.62
C LEU A 6 12.88 7.67 25.75
N GLY A 7 13.59 7.62 26.88
CA GLY A 7 13.23 6.74 28.01
C GLY A 7 13.52 5.25 27.79
N LEU A 8 14.38 4.91 26.82
CA LEU A 8 14.74 3.53 26.51
C LEU A 8 15.77 2.96 27.50
N ASN A 9 15.84 1.63 27.57
CA ASN A 9 16.84 0.95 28.40
C ASN A 9 18.27 1.26 27.88
N PRO A 10 19.27 1.50 28.75
CA PRO A 10 20.64 1.83 28.34
C PRO A 10 21.28 0.82 27.37
N PHE A 11 20.97 -0.47 27.49
CA PHE A 11 21.49 -1.50 26.57
C PHE A 11 20.90 -1.37 25.15
N VAL A 12 19.64 -0.97 25.05
CA VAL A 12 18.97 -0.71 23.76
C VAL A 12 19.55 0.56 23.14
N VAL A 13 19.71 1.63 23.91
CA VAL A 13 20.34 2.88 23.45
C VAL A 13 21.76 2.61 22.93
N LYS A 14 22.57 1.87 23.70
CA LYS A 14 23.92 1.46 23.29
C LYS A 14 23.92 0.68 21.97
N ALA A 15 22.92 -0.18 21.73
CA ALA A 15 22.83 -0.94 20.49
C ALA A 15 22.52 -0.05 19.28
N VAL A 16 21.62 0.92 19.46
CA VAL A 16 21.23 1.91 18.44
C VAL A 16 22.42 2.79 18.05
N GLU A 17 23.13 3.33 19.04
CA GLU A 17 24.32 4.17 18.81
C GLU A 17 25.43 3.38 18.09
N ALA A 18 25.66 2.13 18.53
CA ALA A 18 26.63 1.25 17.88
C ALA A 18 26.20 0.77 16.48
N SER A 19 24.98 1.09 16.04
CA SER A 19 24.51 0.87 14.67
C SER A 19 24.66 2.12 13.79
N GLY A 20 25.21 3.21 14.33
CA GLY A 20 25.45 4.48 13.64
C GLY A 20 24.28 5.46 13.69
N TYR A 21 23.20 5.15 14.42
CA TYR A 21 22.06 6.05 14.57
C TYR A 21 22.30 7.04 15.71
N THR A 22 22.35 8.34 15.38
CA THR A 22 22.66 9.41 16.34
C THR A 22 21.40 10.17 16.79
N GLN A 23 20.42 10.33 15.91
CA GLN A 23 19.17 11.05 16.18
C GLN A 23 17.95 10.23 15.75
N PRO A 24 16.86 10.24 16.55
CA PRO A 24 15.63 9.57 16.17
C PRO A 24 14.94 10.31 15.02
N THR A 25 14.36 9.55 14.11
CA THR A 25 13.50 10.11 13.06
C THR A 25 12.19 10.63 13.66
N ALA A 26 11.43 11.45 12.90
CA ALA A 26 10.16 12.00 13.38
C ALA A 26 9.17 10.93 13.87
N VAL A 27 9.07 9.79 13.14
CA VAL A 27 8.24 8.65 13.56
C VAL A 27 8.74 8.02 14.85
N GLN A 28 10.06 7.90 15.04
CA GLN A 28 10.65 7.33 16.25
C GLN A 28 10.46 8.24 17.46
N ALA A 29 10.68 9.54 17.31
CA ALA A 29 10.53 10.53 18.37
C ALA A 29 9.11 10.60 18.93
N GLN A 30 8.08 10.32 18.11
CA GLN A 30 6.69 10.32 18.53
C GLN A 30 6.19 8.94 18.97
N ALA A 31 6.48 7.89 18.21
CA ALA A 31 5.93 6.56 18.46
C ALA A 31 6.64 5.82 19.60
N VAL A 32 7.95 6.03 19.82
CA VAL A 32 8.68 5.33 20.90
C VAL A 32 8.12 5.70 22.27
N PRO A 33 8.02 6.98 22.67
CA PRO A 33 7.46 7.33 23.98
C PRO A 33 6.01 6.88 24.14
N ALA A 34 5.18 7.07 23.11
CA ALA A 34 3.78 6.65 23.14
C ALA A 34 3.62 5.13 23.27
N THR A 35 4.55 4.35 22.72
CA THR A 35 4.56 2.89 22.90
C THR A 35 4.93 2.52 24.34
N LEU A 36 5.92 3.20 24.95
CA LEU A 36 6.33 2.97 26.33
C LEU A 36 5.20 3.26 27.33
N GLU A 37 4.36 4.25 27.05
CA GLU A 37 3.13 4.57 27.83
C GLU A 37 2.11 3.42 27.82
N GLY A 38 2.21 2.48 26.86
CA GLY A 38 1.35 1.31 26.78
C GLY A 38 0.03 1.52 26.02
N THR A 39 -0.18 2.68 25.41
CA THR A 39 -1.35 2.95 24.56
C THR A 39 -1.22 2.29 23.18
N ASP A 40 -2.30 1.74 22.64
CA ASP A 40 -2.31 1.25 21.25
C ASP A 40 -2.00 2.40 20.27
N LEU A 41 -1.33 2.11 19.16
CA LEU A 41 -0.92 3.14 18.20
C LEU A 41 -1.41 2.83 16.79
N LEU A 42 -1.90 3.87 16.10
CA LEU A 42 -2.09 3.87 14.65
C LEU A 42 -1.10 4.86 14.04
N VAL A 43 -0.09 4.35 13.36
CA VAL A 43 1.01 5.15 12.83
C VAL A 43 0.96 5.17 11.31
N SER A 44 0.69 6.35 10.74
CA SER A 44 0.78 6.60 9.30
C SER A 44 2.15 7.17 8.97
N SER A 45 2.97 6.40 8.24
CA SER A 45 4.27 6.89 7.74
C SER A 45 4.79 6.05 6.57
N GLN A 46 5.55 6.70 5.69
CA GLN A 46 6.11 6.08 4.50
C GLN A 46 7.20 5.04 4.82
N THR A 47 7.48 4.16 3.87
CA THR A 47 8.63 3.24 3.93
C THR A 47 9.94 4.02 4.00
N GLY A 48 10.94 3.48 4.71
CA GLY A 48 12.22 4.16 4.92
C GLY A 48 12.23 5.25 6.02
N SER A 49 11.08 5.60 6.61
CA SER A 49 10.99 6.60 7.70
C SER A 49 11.55 6.14 9.05
N GLY A 50 11.95 4.87 9.18
CA GLY A 50 12.47 4.30 10.42
C GLY A 50 11.42 3.60 11.30
N LYS A 51 10.26 3.22 10.74
CA LYS A 51 9.16 2.48 11.42
C LYS A 51 9.63 1.27 12.24
N THR A 52 10.52 0.46 11.67
CA THR A 52 11.01 -0.75 12.34
C THR A 52 11.66 -0.44 13.68
N ALA A 53 12.51 0.59 13.76
CA ALA A 53 13.06 1.01 15.05
C ALA A 53 11.98 1.63 15.95
N ALA A 54 11.03 2.38 15.37
CA ALA A 54 9.97 3.04 16.12
C ALA A 54 9.12 2.06 16.95
N PHE A 55 8.80 0.87 16.43
CA PHE A 55 8.10 -0.16 17.21
C PHE A 55 9.04 -1.13 17.93
N MET A 56 10.20 -1.47 17.36
CA MET A 56 11.05 -2.52 17.92
C MET A 56 11.79 -2.06 19.18
N LEU A 57 12.27 -0.81 19.22
CA LEU A 57 13.01 -0.28 20.37
C LEU A 57 12.21 -0.31 21.69
N PRO A 58 10.96 0.18 21.76
CA PRO A 58 10.17 0.10 22.99
C PRO A 58 9.79 -1.35 23.34
N CYS A 59 9.63 -2.23 22.36
CA CYS A 59 9.43 -3.67 22.60
C CYS A 59 10.66 -4.31 23.25
N LEU A 60 11.86 -4.04 22.73
CA LEU A 60 13.12 -4.52 23.30
C LEU A 60 13.38 -3.94 24.69
N HIS A 61 12.99 -2.69 24.94
CA HIS A 61 12.99 -2.12 26.29
C HIS A 61 12.10 -2.93 27.24
N ARG A 62 10.86 -3.27 26.86
CA ARG A 62 10.00 -4.12 27.70
C ARG A 62 10.56 -5.52 27.94
N LEU A 63 11.29 -6.07 26.98
CA LEU A 63 11.93 -7.38 27.09
C LEU A 63 13.13 -7.38 28.07
N THR A 64 13.61 -6.22 28.52
CA THR A 64 14.64 -6.18 29.59
C THR A 64 14.08 -6.56 30.95
N GLU A 65 12.78 -6.36 31.15
CA GLU A 65 12.09 -6.79 32.36
C GLU A 65 11.64 -8.26 32.24
N PRO A 66 11.66 -9.05 33.34
CA PRO A 66 11.14 -10.40 33.34
C PRO A 66 9.66 -10.46 32.94
N SER A 67 9.27 -11.55 32.25
CA SER A 67 7.88 -11.82 31.92
C SER A 67 7.02 -11.94 33.18
N LYS A 68 5.89 -11.25 33.24
CA LYS A 68 4.92 -11.38 34.33
C LYS A 68 4.21 -12.74 34.33
N LEU A 69 4.08 -13.35 33.15
CA LEU A 69 3.47 -14.66 32.96
C LEU A 69 4.52 -15.71 32.60
N PRO A 70 4.43 -16.94 33.13
CA PRO A 70 5.28 -18.04 32.70
C PRO A 70 4.94 -18.44 31.26
N GLY A 71 5.88 -19.10 30.57
CA GLY A 71 5.64 -19.63 29.23
C GLY A 71 6.87 -19.56 28.33
N ARG A 72 6.80 -20.24 27.19
CA ARG A 72 7.87 -20.29 26.18
C ARG A 72 7.54 -19.51 24.91
N GLY A 73 6.27 -19.15 24.71
CA GLY A 73 5.81 -18.39 23.54
C GLY A 73 6.34 -16.95 23.50
N PRO A 74 6.17 -16.20 22.40
CA PRO A 74 6.68 -14.84 22.31
C PRO A 74 5.96 -13.86 23.26
N ARG A 75 6.69 -12.82 23.65
CA ARG A 75 6.12 -11.60 24.27
C ARG A 75 5.83 -10.52 23.22
N VAL A 76 6.52 -10.58 22.07
CA VAL A 76 6.35 -9.65 20.95
C VAL A 76 6.07 -10.43 19.66
N LEU A 77 4.99 -10.08 18.97
CA LEU A 77 4.63 -10.62 17.66
C LEU A 77 4.57 -9.50 16.63
N VAL A 78 5.34 -9.63 15.55
CA VAL A 78 5.28 -8.72 14.40
C VAL A 78 4.72 -9.47 13.19
N LEU A 79 3.60 -8.99 12.65
CA LEU A 79 3.04 -9.44 11.39
C LEU A 79 3.53 -8.53 10.27
N VAL A 80 4.02 -9.15 9.19
CA VAL A 80 4.55 -8.47 8.00
C VAL A 80 4.03 -9.14 6.72
N PRO A 81 3.88 -8.43 5.60
CA PRO A 81 3.30 -8.96 4.37
C PRO A 81 4.21 -9.93 3.60
N THR A 82 5.54 -9.84 3.77
CA THR A 82 6.49 -10.56 2.92
C THR A 82 7.61 -11.21 3.71
N ARG A 83 8.21 -12.24 3.10
CA ARG A 83 9.34 -12.98 3.68
C ARG A 83 10.56 -12.10 3.86
N GLU A 84 10.81 -11.25 2.86
CA GLU A 84 11.93 -10.32 2.81
C GLU A 84 11.81 -9.28 3.93
N LEU A 85 10.62 -8.71 4.12
CA LEU A 85 10.39 -7.78 5.22
C LEU A 85 10.54 -8.46 6.58
N ALA A 86 10.07 -9.71 6.72
CA ALA A 86 10.27 -10.46 7.97
C ALA A 86 11.76 -10.61 8.30
N GLN A 87 12.59 -10.98 7.33
CA GLN A 87 14.03 -11.09 7.51
C GLN A 87 14.67 -9.74 7.88
N GLN A 88 14.24 -8.64 7.26
CA GLN A 88 14.71 -7.30 7.59
C GLN A 88 14.36 -6.90 9.03
N VAL A 89 13.12 -7.15 9.45
CA VAL A 89 12.65 -6.84 10.81
C VAL A 89 13.33 -7.73 11.84
N THR A 90 13.50 -9.03 11.57
CA THR A 90 14.26 -9.95 12.44
C THR A 90 15.69 -9.48 12.62
N LYS A 91 16.39 -9.14 11.52
CA LYS A 91 17.76 -8.62 11.58
C LYS A 91 17.84 -7.31 12.37
N ALA A 92 16.86 -6.42 12.21
CA ALA A 92 16.78 -5.18 12.98
C ALA A 92 16.59 -5.45 14.47
N ALA A 93 15.70 -6.38 14.85
CA ALA A 93 15.50 -6.80 16.24
C ALA A 93 16.79 -7.35 16.85
N ASP A 94 17.50 -8.22 16.14
CA ASP A 94 18.80 -8.77 16.60
C ASP A 94 19.87 -7.68 16.73
N THR A 95 19.88 -6.71 15.80
CA THR A 95 20.82 -5.58 15.82
C THR A 95 20.60 -4.68 17.03
N TYR A 96 19.35 -4.27 17.27
CA TYR A 96 18.97 -3.41 18.40
C TYR A 96 18.97 -4.15 19.73
N GLY A 97 18.83 -5.47 19.70
CA GLY A 97 18.81 -6.35 20.86
C GLY A 97 20.17 -6.94 21.23
N LYS A 98 21.24 -6.64 20.49
CA LYS A 98 22.55 -7.33 20.62
C LYS A 98 23.18 -7.32 22.02
N PHE A 99 22.83 -6.34 22.86
CA PHE A 99 23.31 -6.24 24.24
C PHE A 99 22.33 -6.80 25.28
N LEU A 100 21.16 -7.30 24.85
CA LEU A 100 20.20 -7.96 25.72
C LEU A 100 20.57 -9.44 25.87
N LYS A 101 20.80 -9.86 27.12
CA LYS A 101 21.15 -11.24 27.41
C LYS A 101 19.97 -12.15 27.06
N ARG A 102 20.25 -13.21 26.31
CA ARG A 102 19.30 -14.30 26.00
C ARG A 102 18.10 -13.91 25.12
N LEU A 103 18.12 -12.76 24.46
CA LEU A 103 17.10 -12.41 23.46
C LEU A 103 17.05 -13.46 22.36
N ARG A 104 15.84 -13.96 22.07
CA ARG A 104 15.61 -14.89 20.96
C ARG A 104 14.54 -14.37 20.01
N THR A 105 14.97 -14.11 18.78
CA THR A 105 14.12 -13.71 17.67
C THR A 105 13.95 -14.87 16.68
N VAL A 106 12.73 -15.13 16.21
CA VAL A 106 12.46 -16.15 15.19
C VAL A 106 11.61 -15.57 14.06
N ALA A 107 12.05 -15.80 12.82
CA ALA A 107 11.27 -15.52 11.62
C ALA A 107 10.40 -16.72 11.23
N VAL A 108 9.09 -16.52 11.12
CA VAL A 108 8.10 -17.54 10.76
C VAL A 108 7.50 -17.21 9.40
N VAL A 109 8.08 -17.77 8.34
CA VAL A 109 7.75 -17.39 6.95
C VAL A 109 7.66 -18.60 6.01
N GLY A 110 6.84 -18.45 4.96
CA GLY A 110 6.70 -19.46 3.91
C GLY A 110 8.04 -19.76 3.21
N GLY A 111 8.13 -20.90 2.52
CA GLY A 111 9.31 -21.28 1.72
C GLY A 111 10.59 -21.60 2.50
N ALA A 112 10.57 -21.57 3.83
CA ALA A 112 11.57 -22.22 4.67
C ALA A 112 11.01 -23.54 5.24
N PRO A 113 11.84 -24.57 5.49
CA PRO A 113 11.34 -25.87 5.96
C PRO A 113 10.54 -25.75 7.26
N PHE A 114 9.37 -26.39 7.30
CA PHE A 114 8.46 -26.30 8.47
C PHE A 114 9.10 -26.83 9.74
N HIS A 115 9.78 -27.98 9.66
CA HIS A 115 10.38 -28.63 10.82
C HIS A 115 11.49 -27.77 11.47
N VAL A 116 12.23 -26.97 10.70
CA VAL A 116 13.24 -26.05 11.24
C VAL A 116 12.57 -24.96 12.08
N GLN A 117 11.51 -24.33 11.54
CA GLN A 117 10.74 -23.32 12.27
C GLN A 117 10.07 -23.93 13.51
N ALA A 118 9.50 -25.13 13.40
CA ALA A 118 8.90 -25.84 14.54
C ALA A 118 9.91 -26.16 15.64
N LYS A 119 11.15 -26.51 15.29
CA LYS A 119 12.24 -26.73 16.25
C LYS A 119 12.63 -25.43 16.95
N LEU A 120 12.73 -24.32 16.22
CA LEU A 120 13.00 -23.00 16.82
C LEU A 120 11.89 -22.60 17.81
N LEU A 121 10.63 -22.77 17.41
CA LEU A 121 9.46 -22.47 18.24
C LEU A 121 9.26 -23.42 19.43
N SER A 122 9.87 -24.61 19.43
CA SER A 122 9.84 -25.51 20.59
C SER A 122 10.69 -25.03 21.78
N GLN A 123 11.56 -24.04 21.54
CA GLN A 123 12.38 -23.40 22.56
C GLN A 123 11.72 -22.10 23.03
N PRO A 124 12.12 -21.52 24.17
CA PRO A 124 11.68 -20.18 24.55
C PRO A 124 12.05 -19.17 23.45
N VAL A 125 11.09 -18.35 23.04
CA VAL A 125 11.23 -17.27 22.06
C VAL A 125 10.66 -15.99 22.66
N ASP A 126 11.30 -14.84 22.41
CA ASP A 126 10.86 -13.54 22.92
C ASP A 126 10.14 -12.74 21.83
N VAL A 127 10.69 -12.75 20.61
CA VAL A 127 10.17 -12.03 19.45
C VAL A 127 9.91 -13.00 18.31
N VAL A 128 8.68 -12.99 17.79
CA VAL A 128 8.33 -13.68 16.54
C VAL A 128 8.00 -12.65 15.48
N VAL A 129 8.63 -12.76 14.32
CA VAL A 129 8.33 -11.96 13.13
C VAL A 129 7.78 -12.90 12.07
N ALA A 130 6.56 -12.68 11.58
CA ALA A 130 5.87 -13.68 10.78
C ALA A 130 5.06 -13.11 9.62
N THR A 131 4.96 -13.89 8.55
CA THR A 131 3.92 -13.69 7.52
C THR A 131 2.62 -14.39 7.95
N PRO A 132 1.43 -13.78 7.79
CA PRO A 132 0.17 -14.28 8.35
C PRO A 132 -0.11 -15.77 8.06
N GLY A 133 -0.18 -16.17 6.78
CA GLY A 133 -0.50 -17.55 6.42
C GLY A 133 0.42 -18.59 7.05
N ARG A 134 1.74 -18.32 7.10
CA ARG A 134 2.68 -19.25 7.74
C ARG A 134 2.49 -19.34 9.26
N LEU A 135 2.16 -18.23 9.90
CA LEU A 135 1.93 -18.23 11.34
C LEU A 135 0.71 -19.07 11.69
N ILE A 136 -0.34 -19.01 10.86
CA ILE A 136 -1.54 -19.84 11.01
C ILE A 136 -1.19 -21.33 10.94
N ASP A 137 -0.39 -21.76 9.95
CA ASP A 137 0.06 -23.17 9.88
C ASP A 137 0.67 -23.65 11.21
N HIS A 138 1.47 -22.79 11.86
CA HIS A 138 2.12 -23.12 13.13
C HIS A 138 1.15 -23.08 14.31
N LEU A 139 0.19 -22.15 14.31
CA LEU A 139 -0.87 -22.06 15.32
C LEU A 139 -1.78 -23.28 15.31
N GLU A 140 -2.27 -23.67 14.12
CA GLU A 140 -3.16 -24.83 13.96
C GLU A 140 -2.50 -26.15 14.38
N ARG A 141 -1.18 -26.22 14.27
CA ARG A 141 -0.38 -27.38 14.71
C ARG A 141 0.10 -27.28 16.16
N GLY A 142 -0.41 -26.32 16.93
CA GLY A 142 -0.06 -26.13 18.35
C GLY A 142 1.43 -25.84 18.60
N ARG A 143 2.13 -25.23 17.64
CA ARG A 143 3.58 -24.98 17.73
C ARG A 143 3.94 -23.67 18.39
N ILE A 144 2.98 -22.79 18.61
CA ILE A 144 3.18 -21.49 19.22
C ILE A 144 2.02 -21.17 20.15
N ASP A 145 2.36 -20.57 21.29
CA ASP A 145 1.42 -20.15 22.33
C ASP A 145 1.56 -18.63 22.54
N PHE A 146 0.45 -17.91 22.56
CA PHE A 146 0.41 -16.46 22.76
C PHE A 146 -0.06 -16.05 24.15
N SER A 147 -0.25 -16.97 25.10
CA SER A 147 -0.75 -16.64 26.43
C SER A 147 0.00 -15.51 27.15
N ARG A 148 1.32 -15.37 26.91
CA ARG A 148 2.15 -14.29 27.48
C ARG A 148 2.47 -13.14 26.51
N LEU A 149 1.76 -13.03 25.39
CA LEU A 149 2.01 -11.98 24.41
C LEU A 149 1.64 -10.61 24.99
N GLU A 150 2.60 -9.68 24.97
CA GLU A 150 2.45 -8.33 25.51
C GLU A 150 2.24 -7.29 24.40
N THR A 151 2.81 -7.51 23.21
CA THR A 151 2.71 -6.56 22.10
C THR A 151 2.50 -7.27 20.77
N LEU A 152 1.48 -6.83 20.04
CA LEU A 152 1.20 -7.20 18.65
C LEU A 152 1.51 -6.01 17.74
N ILE A 153 2.29 -6.23 16.69
CA ILE A 153 2.61 -5.23 15.68
C ILE A 153 2.09 -5.70 14.32
N LEU A 154 1.40 -4.83 13.60
CA LEU A 154 1.03 -5.01 12.20
C LEU A 154 1.80 -3.99 11.37
N ASP A 155 2.83 -4.43 10.64
CA ASP A 155 3.65 -3.56 9.80
C ASP A 155 3.30 -3.73 8.31
N GLU A 156 3.23 -2.62 7.57
CA GLU A 156 2.66 -2.55 6.22
C GLU A 156 1.26 -3.19 6.14
N ALA A 157 0.36 -2.76 7.04
CA ALA A 157 -0.98 -3.32 7.15
C ALA A 157 -1.83 -3.18 5.89
N ASP A 158 -1.73 -2.03 5.20
CA ASP A 158 -2.26 -1.83 3.84
C ASP A 158 -1.83 -2.94 2.87
N ARG A 159 -0.53 -3.21 2.81
CA ARG A 159 0.02 -4.22 1.91
C ARG A 159 -0.44 -5.64 2.29
N MET A 160 -0.59 -5.94 3.58
CA MET A 160 -1.15 -7.23 4.00
C MET A 160 -2.60 -7.40 3.53
N LEU A 161 -3.41 -6.34 3.59
CA LEU A 161 -4.78 -6.35 3.10
C LEU A 161 -4.85 -6.47 1.57
N ASP A 162 -3.97 -5.79 0.84
CA ASP A 162 -3.88 -5.92 -0.61
C ASP A 162 -3.51 -7.35 -1.07
N MET A 163 -2.86 -8.12 -0.19
CA MET A 163 -2.51 -9.52 -0.41
C MET A 163 -3.59 -10.50 0.03
N GLY A 164 -4.72 -9.99 0.56
CA GLY A 164 -5.84 -10.81 1.00
C GLY A 164 -5.68 -11.43 2.38
N PHE A 165 -4.70 -10.99 3.20
CA PHE A 165 -4.46 -11.57 4.53
C PHE A 165 -5.42 -11.09 5.62
N ILE A 166 -6.56 -10.49 5.26
CA ILE A 166 -7.50 -9.93 6.24
C ILE A 166 -8.03 -11.00 7.20
N ASP A 167 -8.52 -12.11 6.65
CA ASP A 167 -9.09 -13.20 7.44
C ASP A 167 -8.00 -13.88 8.29
N ASP A 168 -6.80 -14.03 7.71
CA ASP A 168 -5.64 -14.57 8.41
C ASP A 168 -5.26 -13.72 9.63
N ILE A 169 -5.18 -12.40 9.46
CA ILE A 169 -4.86 -11.46 10.53
C ILE A 169 -5.92 -11.54 11.64
N GLU A 170 -7.20 -11.54 11.29
CA GLU A 170 -8.29 -11.64 12.26
C GLU A 170 -8.23 -12.95 13.04
N ALA A 171 -7.96 -14.06 12.34
CA ALA A 171 -7.82 -15.36 12.96
C ALA A 171 -6.60 -15.42 13.90
N ILE A 172 -5.48 -14.79 13.56
CA ILE A 172 -4.31 -14.65 14.46
C ILE A 172 -4.68 -13.80 15.67
N VAL A 173 -5.26 -12.62 15.47
CA VAL A 173 -5.65 -11.69 16.53
C VAL A 173 -6.58 -12.34 17.53
N ALA A 174 -7.55 -13.13 17.08
CA ALA A 174 -8.50 -13.85 17.93
C ALA A 174 -7.81 -14.84 18.90
N ARG A 175 -6.59 -15.28 18.59
CA ARG A 175 -5.79 -16.23 19.40
C ARG A 175 -4.77 -15.53 20.30
N THR A 176 -4.78 -14.20 20.33
CA THR A 176 -3.89 -13.39 21.17
C THR A 176 -4.63 -12.79 22.36
N PRO A 177 -3.95 -12.52 23.50
CA PRO A 177 -4.58 -11.93 24.68
C PRO A 177 -5.20 -10.58 24.37
N ALA A 178 -6.38 -10.32 24.93
CA ALA A 178 -7.06 -9.03 24.78
C ALA A 178 -6.39 -7.89 25.57
N THR A 179 -5.46 -8.21 26.48
CA THR A 179 -4.69 -7.28 27.32
C THR A 179 -3.41 -6.77 26.66
N ARG A 180 -3.02 -7.34 25.51
CA ARG A 180 -1.83 -6.91 24.77
C ARG A 180 -1.99 -5.48 24.27
N GLN A 181 -0.88 -4.77 24.11
CA GLN A 181 -0.82 -3.54 23.33
C GLN A 181 -0.76 -3.88 21.83
N THR A 182 -1.48 -3.15 20.99
CA THR A 182 -1.45 -3.30 19.54
C THR A 182 -0.93 -2.04 18.86
N LEU A 183 0.07 -2.22 17.98
CA LEU A 183 0.65 -1.14 17.18
C LEU A 183 0.43 -1.46 15.70
N LEU A 184 -0.21 -0.55 14.97
CA LEU A 184 -0.46 -0.70 13.54
C LEU A 184 0.31 0.38 12.77
N PHE A 185 1.17 -0.05 11.85
CA PHE A 185 1.96 0.79 10.98
C PHE A 185 1.54 0.59 9.53
N SER A 186 1.20 1.68 8.85
CA SER A 186 0.70 1.65 7.48
C SER A 186 1.06 2.95 6.75
N ALA A 187 1.07 2.95 5.41
CA ALA A 187 1.14 4.21 4.67
C ALA A 187 -0.25 4.88 4.60
N THR A 188 -1.32 4.09 4.75
CA THR A 188 -2.71 4.56 4.75
C THR A 188 -3.47 4.05 5.97
N LEU A 189 -4.33 4.88 6.56
CA LEU A 189 -5.14 4.51 7.74
C LEU A 189 -6.65 4.70 7.50
N GLU A 190 -7.05 4.88 6.24
CA GLU A 190 -8.43 5.02 5.81
C GLU A 190 -8.97 3.70 5.23
N GLY A 191 -10.24 3.70 4.82
CA GLY A 191 -10.83 2.58 4.08
C GLY A 191 -10.79 1.24 4.82
N VAL A 192 -10.32 0.19 4.14
CA VAL A 192 -10.26 -1.17 4.69
C VAL A 192 -9.27 -1.25 5.85
N VAL A 193 -8.13 -0.55 5.76
CA VAL A 193 -7.11 -0.51 6.83
C VAL A 193 -7.67 0.13 8.08
N GLY A 194 -8.39 1.24 7.95
CA GLY A 194 -9.06 1.90 9.09
C GLY A 194 -10.07 0.98 9.79
N ARG A 195 -10.81 0.17 9.02
CA ARG A 195 -11.74 -0.82 9.59
C ARG A 195 -11.02 -1.97 10.30
N LEU A 196 -9.92 -2.47 9.74
CA LEU A 196 -9.07 -3.45 10.43
C LEU A 196 -8.54 -2.86 11.73
N ALA A 197 -7.98 -1.64 11.67
CA ALA A 197 -7.44 -0.92 12.81
C ALA A 197 -8.44 -0.82 13.96
N SER A 198 -9.69 -0.45 13.69
CA SER A 198 -10.74 -0.37 14.71
C SER A 198 -11.09 -1.71 15.36
N ARG A 199 -10.87 -2.84 14.66
CA ARG A 199 -11.15 -4.18 15.20
C ARG A 199 -10.00 -4.74 16.03
N VAL A 200 -8.76 -4.37 15.69
CA VAL A 200 -7.56 -4.97 16.32
C VAL A 200 -6.95 -4.11 17.42
N THR A 201 -7.38 -2.85 17.57
CA THR A 201 -6.87 -1.89 18.58
C THR A 201 -7.94 -1.40 19.55
N LYS A 202 -7.50 -0.78 20.66
CA LYS A 202 -8.35 -0.19 21.71
C LYS A 202 -7.86 1.22 22.06
N ASN A 203 -8.72 2.23 21.90
CA ASN A 203 -8.43 3.64 22.22
C ASN A 203 -7.08 4.12 21.65
N ALA A 204 -6.79 3.72 20.40
CA ALA A 204 -5.47 3.91 19.83
C ALA A 204 -5.15 5.39 19.56
N ARG A 205 -3.96 5.82 19.95
CA ARG A 205 -3.42 7.14 19.61
C ARG A 205 -2.96 7.13 18.15
N ARG A 206 -3.42 8.13 17.40
CA ARG A 206 -3.08 8.29 15.99
C ARG A 206 -1.86 9.21 15.83
N ILE A 207 -0.87 8.75 15.08
CA ILE A 207 0.36 9.48 14.78
C ILE A 207 0.50 9.52 13.27
N GLU A 208 0.41 10.70 12.68
CA GLU A 208 0.59 10.90 11.24
C GLU A 208 1.84 11.72 11.01
N ILE A 209 2.84 11.10 10.38
CA ILE A 209 4.09 11.78 10.06
C ILE A 209 3.98 12.28 8.63
N GLU A 210 3.72 13.58 8.49
CA GLU A 210 3.79 14.25 7.21
C GLU A 210 5.21 14.14 6.65
N THR A 211 5.35 13.62 5.42
CA THR A 211 6.60 13.78 4.69
C THR A 211 6.81 15.25 4.40
N ALA A 212 7.93 15.80 4.88
CA ALA A 212 8.42 17.11 4.46
C ALA A 212 8.37 17.18 2.91
N PRO A 213 7.82 18.28 2.32
CA PRO A 213 7.71 18.42 0.86
C PRO A 213 9.04 18.18 0.14
N GLU A 214 10.15 18.51 0.80
CA GLU A 214 11.53 18.44 0.31
C GLU A 214 12.06 17.01 0.12
N LEU A 215 11.47 16.02 0.83
CA LEU A 215 11.81 14.59 0.71
C LEU A 215 10.87 13.82 -0.22
N LYS A 216 9.83 14.47 -0.77
CA LYS A 216 9.06 13.85 -1.85
C LYS A 216 10.00 13.68 -3.03
N ALA A 217 10.20 12.43 -3.44
CA ALA A 217 10.82 12.13 -4.72
C ALA A 217 10.24 13.08 -5.77
N LYS A 218 11.08 13.88 -6.43
CA LYS A 218 10.65 14.78 -7.50
C LYS A 218 10.31 13.91 -8.71
N ILE A 219 9.08 13.39 -8.70
CA ILE A 219 8.57 12.56 -9.77
C ILE A 219 7.78 13.46 -10.72
N ALA A 220 8.36 13.72 -11.90
CA ALA A 220 7.65 14.40 -12.97
C ALA A 220 6.58 13.45 -13.52
N GLN A 221 5.32 13.87 -13.46
CA GLN A 221 4.17 13.06 -13.87
C GLN A 221 3.57 13.59 -15.18
N ARG A 222 3.32 12.69 -16.13
CA ARG A 222 2.63 13.02 -17.39
C ARG A 222 1.70 11.90 -17.83
N ILE A 223 0.64 12.28 -18.53
CA ILE A 223 -0.30 11.35 -19.15
C ILE A 223 -0.34 11.54 -20.66
N HIS A 224 -0.32 10.45 -21.41
CA HIS A 224 -0.53 10.42 -22.85
C HIS A 224 -1.80 9.64 -23.16
N PHE A 225 -2.69 10.25 -23.94
CA PHE A 225 -3.90 9.57 -24.40
C PHE A 225 -3.59 8.72 -25.64
N ALA A 226 -4.09 7.49 -25.64
CA ALA A 226 -4.00 6.56 -26.76
C ALA A 226 -5.40 6.22 -27.27
N ASP A 227 -5.57 6.14 -28.59
CA ASP A 227 -6.86 5.79 -29.20
C ASP A 227 -7.14 4.28 -29.11
N ASP A 228 -6.09 3.46 -29.19
CA ASP A 228 -6.16 2.00 -29.18
C ASP A 228 -4.85 1.38 -28.65
N PHE A 229 -4.84 0.05 -28.54
CA PHE A 229 -3.68 -0.72 -28.06
C PHE A 229 -2.43 -0.55 -28.94
N LEU A 230 -2.60 -0.43 -30.26
CA LEU A 230 -1.47 -0.28 -31.18
C LEU A 230 -0.85 1.12 -31.06
N HIS A 231 -1.68 2.15 -30.89
CA HIS A 231 -1.22 3.49 -30.56
C HIS A 231 -0.48 3.50 -29.22
N LYS A 232 -1.02 2.83 -28.20
CA LYS A 232 -0.37 2.67 -26.90
C LYS A 232 1.01 2.01 -26.99
N SER A 233 1.13 0.99 -27.82
CA SER A 233 2.40 0.30 -28.10
C SER A 233 3.42 1.22 -28.78
N ARG A 234 2.99 2.00 -29.79
CA ARG A 234 3.86 3.01 -30.45
C ARG A 234 4.32 4.12 -29.50
N LEU A 235 3.44 4.58 -28.60
CA LEU A 235 3.82 5.52 -27.54
C LEU A 235 4.86 4.91 -26.60
N LEU A 236 4.67 3.65 -26.19
CA LEU A 236 5.62 2.96 -25.33
C LEU A 236 7.00 2.83 -25.98
N ASP A 237 7.09 2.37 -27.23
CA ASP A 237 8.37 2.26 -27.95
C ASP A 237 9.10 3.61 -28.02
N HIS A 238 8.38 4.68 -28.40
CA HIS A 238 8.96 6.03 -28.43
C HIS A 238 9.50 6.46 -27.06
N LEU A 239 8.73 6.26 -25.99
CA LEU A 239 9.12 6.63 -24.63
C LEU A 239 10.30 5.80 -24.10
N LEU A 240 10.40 4.53 -24.51
CA LEU A 240 11.49 3.64 -24.09
C LEU A 240 12.82 3.94 -24.80
N ARG A 241 12.78 4.66 -25.93
CA ARG A 241 13.95 5.12 -26.69
C ARG A 241 14.47 6.49 -26.24
N ASP A 242 13.85 7.10 -25.23
CA ASP A 242 14.32 8.36 -24.65
C ASP A 242 15.76 8.22 -24.14
N VAL A 243 16.61 9.21 -24.45
CA VAL A 243 18.05 9.18 -24.14
C VAL A 243 18.29 9.25 -22.63
N ASP A 244 17.39 9.91 -21.89
CA ASP A 244 17.47 10.04 -20.43
C ASP A 244 17.00 8.77 -19.68
N LEU A 245 16.55 7.75 -20.39
CA LEU A 245 16.07 6.51 -19.80
C LEU A 245 17.22 5.54 -19.49
N SER A 246 17.55 5.42 -18.20
CA SER A 246 18.44 4.37 -17.70
C SER A 246 17.75 2.99 -17.66
N GLN A 247 16.73 2.87 -16.81
CA GLN A 247 15.92 1.68 -16.59
C GLN A 247 14.47 2.08 -16.33
N ALA A 248 13.54 1.25 -16.79
CA ALA A 248 12.11 1.47 -16.67
C ALA A 248 11.38 0.27 -16.06
N VAL A 249 10.32 0.58 -15.30
CA VAL A 249 9.30 -0.41 -14.93
C VAL A 249 8.01 -0.08 -15.67
N VAL A 250 7.51 -1.02 -16.45
CA VAL A 250 6.28 -0.92 -17.23
C VAL A 250 5.19 -1.75 -16.55
N PHE A 251 4.12 -1.11 -16.08
CA PHE A 251 3.04 -1.78 -15.38
C PHE A 251 1.90 -2.17 -16.30
N THR A 252 1.49 -3.43 -16.24
CA THR A 252 0.34 -3.99 -16.96
C THR A 252 -0.68 -4.60 -15.99
N SER A 253 -1.95 -4.69 -16.43
CA SER A 253 -3.04 -5.18 -15.57
C SER A 253 -3.07 -6.69 -15.41
N THR A 254 -2.49 -7.45 -16.34
CA THR A 254 -2.57 -8.91 -16.34
C THR A 254 -1.22 -9.56 -16.55
N LYS A 255 -1.07 -10.78 -16.03
CA LYS A 255 0.15 -11.58 -16.16
C LYS A 255 0.46 -11.88 -17.63
N LYS A 256 -0.57 -12.28 -18.39
CA LYS A 256 -0.49 -12.52 -19.83
C LYS A 256 -0.01 -11.28 -20.59
N SER A 257 -0.57 -10.11 -20.28
CA SER A 257 -0.12 -8.85 -20.88
C SER A 257 1.33 -8.51 -20.54
N ALA A 258 1.82 -8.88 -19.34
CA ALA A 258 3.22 -8.70 -19.00
C ALA A 258 4.15 -9.57 -19.86
N ASP A 259 3.79 -10.83 -20.08
CA ASP A 259 4.53 -11.76 -20.94
C ASP A 259 4.52 -11.30 -22.40
N ASP A 260 3.33 -11.05 -22.95
CA ASP A 260 3.14 -10.65 -24.34
C ASP A 260 3.91 -9.36 -24.66
N LEU A 261 3.82 -8.36 -23.76
CA LEU A 261 4.52 -7.08 -23.94
C LEU A 261 6.05 -7.23 -23.78
N ALA A 262 6.52 -8.06 -22.85
CA ALA A 262 7.96 -8.31 -22.72
C ALA A 262 8.54 -9.02 -23.96
N VAL A 263 7.79 -9.96 -24.54
CA VAL A 263 8.17 -10.62 -25.82
C VAL A 263 8.21 -9.61 -26.95
N GLN A 264 7.18 -8.77 -27.09
CA GLN A 264 7.13 -7.72 -28.10
C GLN A 264 8.33 -6.77 -28.00
N LEU A 265 8.59 -6.24 -26.80
CA LEU A 265 9.70 -5.30 -26.56
C LEU A 265 11.07 -5.94 -26.85
N ARG A 266 11.26 -7.24 -26.55
CA ARG A 266 12.48 -7.94 -26.96
C ARG A 266 12.63 -8.02 -28.48
N GLY A 267 11.54 -8.27 -29.20
CA GLY A 267 11.52 -8.24 -30.67
C GLY A 267 11.86 -6.87 -31.25
N GLU A 268 11.52 -5.79 -30.54
CA GLU A 268 11.82 -4.40 -30.90
C GLU A 268 13.25 -3.96 -30.50
N GLY A 269 14.03 -4.86 -29.87
CA GLY A 269 15.43 -4.66 -29.52
C GLY A 269 15.69 -4.20 -28.08
N PHE A 270 14.68 -4.18 -27.21
CA PHE A 270 14.86 -3.83 -25.81
C PHE A 270 15.32 -5.01 -24.95
N ALA A 271 16.20 -4.74 -23.97
CA ALA A 271 16.52 -5.70 -22.92
C ALA A 271 15.37 -5.78 -21.89
N ALA A 272 14.29 -6.47 -22.28
CA ALA A 272 13.04 -6.55 -21.55
C ALA A 272 12.78 -7.93 -20.93
N GLU A 273 12.25 -7.95 -19.70
CA GLU A 273 11.82 -9.16 -19.00
C GLU A 273 10.49 -8.94 -18.28
N ALA A 274 9.69 -10.00 -18.15
CA ALA A 274 8.42 -9.98 -17.41
C ALA A 274 8.63 -10.30 -15.92
N LEU A 275 7.75 -9.77 -15.07
CA LEU A 275 7.66 -10.07 -13.64
C LEU A 275 6.21 -10.16 -13.16
N HIS A 276 5.73 -11.37 -12.93
CA HIS A 276 4.37 -11.63 -12.46
C HIS A 276 4.33 -12.80 -11.45
N GLY A 277 3.13 -13.08 -10.92
CA GLY A 277 2.94 -14.05 -9.83
C GLY A 277 3.03 -15.54 -10.21
N ASP A 278 3.00 -15.87 -11.51
CA ASP A 278 3.07 -17.28 -11.97
C ASP A 278 4.50 -17.73 -12.27
N MET A 279 5.47 -16.82 -12.18
CA MET A 279 6.88 -17.16 -12.36
C MET A 279 7.38 -18.03 -11.20
N SER A 280 8.26 -18.97 -11.51
CA SER A 280 8.98 -19.69 -10.46
C SER A 280 9.84 -18.72 -9.64
N GLN A 281 10.05 -19.03 -8.35
CA GLN A 281 10.88 -18.18 -7.50
C GLN A 281 12.32 -18.04 -8.04
N ARG A 282 12.83 -19.07 -8.73
CA ARG A 282 14.14 -19.05 -9.39
C ARG A 282 14.17 -18.01 -10.50
N ASP A 283 13.16 -18.01 -11.37
CA ASP A 283 13.07 -17.05 -12.48
C ASP A 283 12.85 -15.63 -11.96
N ARG A 284 11.99 -15.47 -10.97
CA ARG A 284 11.76 -14.19 -10.28
C ARG A 284 13.07 -13.60 -9.74
N ASN A 285 13.87 -14.41 -9.04
CA ASN A 285 15.16 -13.99 -8.50
C ASN A 285 16.15 -13.62 -9.61
N ARG A 286 16.20 -14.40 -10.70
CA ARG A 286 17.06 -14.13 -11.85
C ARG A 286 16.71 -12.80 -12.52
N THR A 287 15.42 -12.54 -12.77
CA THR A 287 14.94 -11.29 -13.37
C THR A 287 15.27 -10.09 -12.49
N LEU A 288 15.01 -10.17 -11.19
CA LEU A 288 15.34 -9.09 -10.24
C LEU A 288 16.85 -8.84 -10.13
N GLN A 289 17.66 -9.89 -10.20
CA GLN A 289 19.12 -9.76 -10.22
C GLN A 289 19.59 -9.10 -11.52
N GLY A 290 19.03 -9.50 -12.67
CA GLY A 290 19.31 -8.89 -13.97
C GLY A 290 18.97 -7.40 -14.00
N LEU A 291 17.84 -7.01 -13.40
CA LEU A 291 17.45 -5.62 -13.22
C LEU A 291 18.44 -4.85 -12.33
N ARG A 292 18.82 -5.40 -11.16
CA ARG A 292 19.80 -4.76 -10.26
C ARG A 292 21.17 -4.55 -10.90
N GLN A 293 21.56 -5.45 -11.80
CA GLN A 293 22.84 -5.40 -12.50
C GLN A 293 22.78 -4.59 -13.82
N GLY A 294 21.62 -4.01 -14.16
CA GLY A 294 21.44 -3.24 -15.39
C GLY A 294 21.36 -4.06 -16.68
N ARG A 295 21.38 -5.40 -16.60
CA ARG A 295 21.22 -6.28 -17.77
C ARG A 295 19.80 -6.24 -18.33
N THR A 296 18.82 -6.15 -17.45
CA THR A 296 17.43 -5.85 -17.82
C THR A 296 17.23 -4.35 -17.70
N ARG A 297 16.93 -3.67 -18.81
CA ARG A 297 16.64 -2.24 -18.82
C ARG A 297 15.15 -1.97 -18.68
N VAL A 298 14.29 -2.84 -19.18
CA VAL A 298 12.83 -2.69 -19.12
C VAL A 298 12.22 -3.87 -18.38
N LEU A 299 11.64 -3.61 -17.21
CA LEU A 299 10.89 -4.63 -16.47
C LEU A 299 9.39 -4.45 -16.71
N VAL A 300 8.74 -5.40 -17.35
CA VAL A 300 7.28 -5.41 -17.49
C VAL A 300 6.67 -6.19 -16.33
N ALA A 301 5.81 -5.56 -15.52
CA ALA A 301 5.36 -6.18 -14.28
C ALA A 301 3.89 -5.94 -13.96
N THR A 302 3.30 -6.85 -13.20
CA THR A 302 2.01 -6.63 -12.52
C THR A 302 2.21 -6.01 -11.15
N ASP A 303 1.17 -5.35 -10.62
CA ASP A 303 1.20 -4.67 -9.32
C ASP A 303 1.81 -5.52 -8.21
N VAL A 304 1.20 -6.69 -7.96
CA VAL A 304 1.59 -7.62 -6.90
C VAL A 304 3.07 -8.01 -7.02
N ALA A 305 3.53 -8.27 -8.25
CA ALA A 305 4.86 -8.76 -8.50
C ALA A 305 5.93 -7.67 -8.39
N ALA A 306 5.59 -6.41 -8.67
CA ALA A 306 6.50 -5.28 -8.57
C ALA A 306 6.59 -4.66 -7.16
N ARG A 307 5.70 -5.05 -6.23
CA ARG A 307 5.75 -4.57 -4.85
C ARG A 307 7.08 -4.96 -4.20
N GLY A 308 7.78 -3.97 -3.66
CA GLY A 308 9.06 -4.18 -2.99
C GLY A 308 10.27 -4.30 -3.92
N ILE A 309 10.11 -4.04 -5.24
CA ILE A 309 11.27 -3.77 -6.08
C ILE A 309 11.99 -2.56 -5.51
N ASP A 310 13.26 -2.77 -5.17
CA ASP A 310 14.19 -1.75 -4.72
C ASP A 310 15.42 -1.77 -5.62
N VAL A 311 15.34 -0.99 -6.68
CA VAL A 311 16.42 -0.78 -7.64
C VAL A 311 16.57 0.72 -7.81
N PRO A 312 17.62 1.33 -7.21
CA PRO A 312 17.78 2.77 -7.25
C PRO A 312 18.02 3.34 -8.67
N GLY A 313 18.40 2.49 -9.64
CA GLY A 313 18.64 2.87 -11.04
C GLY A 313 17.41 3.07 -11.92
N ILE A 314 16.20 2.83 -11.40
CA ILE A 314 14.94 3.06 -12.13
C ILE A 314 14.73 4.57 -12.26
N SER A 315 14.86 5.10 -13.48
CA SER A 315 14.55 6.50 -13.80
C SER A 315 13.10 6.67 -14.23
N HIS A 316 12.52 5.65 -14.86
CA HIS A 316 11.19 5.74 -15.47
C HIS A 316 10.22 4.71 -14.91
N VAL A 317 8.99 5.15 -14.65
CA VAL A 317 7.84 4.28 -14.43
C VAL A 317 6.82 4.57 -15.52
N ILE A 318 6.39 3.54 -16.23
CA ILE A 318 5.38 3.66 -17.26
C ILE A 318 4.18 2.82 -16.85
N ASN A 319 3.07 3.46 -16.51
CA ASN A 319 1.78 2.78 -16.41
C ASN A 319 1.31 2.54 -17.83
N PHE A 320 1.61 1.35 -18.37
CA PHE A 320 1.00 0.94 -19.62
C PHE A 320 -0.50 0.89 -19.34
N ASP A 321 -0.99 0.05 -18.45
CA ASP A 321 -2.39 0.12 -18.01
C ASP A 321 -2.54 0.99 -16.76
N LEU A 322 -3.59 1.80 -16.67
CA LEU A 322 -3.89 2.54 -15.44
C LEU A 322 -4.24 1.57 -14.30
N PRO A 323 -3.83 1.87 -13.05
CA PRO A 323 -4.23 1.05 -11.91
C PRO A 323 -5.75 1.13 -11.69
N ARG A 324 -6.32 0.07 -11.12
CA ARG A 324 -7.74 0.02 -10.79
C ARG A 324 -8.08 0.87 -9.56
N GLN A 325 -7.14 0.98 -8.64
CA GLN A 325 -7.25 1.76 -7.41
C GLN A 325 -6.24 2.92 -7.44
N ALA A 326 -6.60 4.06 -6.86
CA ALA A 326 -5.76 5.26 -6.91
C ALA A 326 -4.51 5.11 -6.03
N GLU A 327 -4.61 4.32 -4.98
CA GLU A 327 -3.55 3.97 -4.04
C GLU A 327 -2.39 3.26 -4.75
N ASP A 328 -2.71 2.31 -5.64
CA ASP A 328 -1.71 1.58 -6.42
C ASP A 328 -0.90 2.51 -7.33
N TYR A 329 -1.50 3.61 -7.81
CA TYR A 329 -0.76 4.59 -8.62
C TYR A 329 0.45 5.14 -7.87
N VAL A 330 0.29 5.52 -6.60
CA VAL A 330 1.38 6.04 -5.77
C VAL A 330 2.46 4.97 -5.55
N HIS A 331 2.05 3.72 -5.35
CA HIS A 331 2.98 2.59 -5.19
C HIS A 331 3.80 2.29 -6.44
N ARG A 332 3.17 2.46 -7.63
CA ARG A 332 3.83 2.31 -8.93
C ARG A 332 4.85 3.40 -9.17
N ILE A 333 4.44 4.67 -9.09
CA ILE A 333 5.35 5.78 -9.38
C ILE A 333 6.50 5.85 -8.36
N GLY A 334 6.29 5.41 -7.12
CA GLY A 334 7.34 5.26 -6.11
C GLY A 334 8.40 4.18 -6.39
N ARG A 335 8.36 3.53 -7.57
CA ARG A 335 9.48 2.72 -8.07
C ARG A 335 10.62 3.56 -8.64
N THR A 336 10.35 4.81 -9.06
CA THR A 336 11.37 5.79 -9.48
C THR A 336 11.62 6.85 -8.40
N GLY A 337 12.58 7.74 -8.62
CA GLY A 337 12.88 8.88 -7.75
C GLY A 337 13.47 8.51 -6.39
N ARG A 338 14.15 7.36 -6.31
CA ARG A 338 14.72 6.83 -5.06
C ARG A 338 16.11 7.41 -4.77
N ALA A 339 16.46 7.47 -3.50
CA ALA A 339 17.76 7.96 -3.00
C ALA A 339 18.07 9.39 -3.46
N GLY A 340 17.06 10.28 -3.45
CA GLY A 340 17.21 11.69 -3.82
C GLY A 340 17.31 11.96 -5.33
N ARG A 341 17.21 10.94 -6.18
CA ARG A 341 17.14 11.13 -7.64
C ARG A 341 15.79 11.66 -8.08
N GLU A 342 15.80 12.35 -9.22
CA GLU A 342 14.58 12.67 -9.95
C GLU A 342 14.04 11.42 -10.65
N GLY A 343 12.74 11.39 -10.87
CA GLY A 343 12.07 10.28 -11.54
C GLY A 343 11.00 10.78 -12.49
N ILE A 344 10.68 9.99 -13.51
CA ILE A 344 9.61 10.30 -14.44
C ILE A 344 8.56 9.19 -14.39
N ALA A 345 7.31 9.57 -14.15
CA ALA A 345 6.17 8.68 -14.21
C ALA A 345 5.26 9.06 -15.38
N ILE A 346 5.01 8.09 -16.25
CA ILE A 346 4.23 8.27 -17.47
C ILE A 346 3.06 7.33 -17.44
N SER A 347 1.86 7.83 -17.71
CA SER A 347 0.67 7.00 -17.81
C SER A 347 0.11 7.03 -19.23
N LEU A 348 -0.17 5.86 -19.79
CA LEU A 348 -0.85 5.70 -21.06
C LEU A 348 -2.32 5.38 -20.80
N ALA A 349 -3.23 6.24 -21.25
CA ALA A 349 -4.64 6.12 -20.94
C ALA A 349 -5.51 6.14 -22.19
N ALA A 350 -6.56 5.34 -22.21
CA ALA A 350 -7.62 5.44 -23.19
C ALA A 350 -8.60 6.56 -22.81
N HIS A 351 -9.30 7.12 -23.79
CA HIS A 351 -10.20 8.26 -23.58
C HIS A 351 -11.39 7.96 -22.65
N PHE A 352 -11.76 6.68 -22.47
CA PHE A 352 -12.84 6.27 -21.57
C PHE A 352 -12.39 6.13 -20.10
N GLU A 353 -11.08 6.08 -19.82
CA GLU A 353 -10.52 5.87 -18.47
C GLU A 353 -10.48 7.17 -17.63
N LYS A 354 -11.19 8.22 -18.04
CA LYS A 354 -11.24 9.53 -17.34
C LYS A 354 -11.62 9.43 -15.87
N ARG A 355 -12.47 8.47 -15.51
CA ARG A 355 -12.85 8.27 -14.11
C ARG A 355 -11.65 7.83 -13.27
N GLN A 356 -10.85 6.88 -13.75
CA GLN A 356 -9.65 6.41 -13.05
C GLN A 356 -8.64 7.55 -12.90
N ILE A 357 -8.44 8.35 -13.95
CA ILE A 357 -7.56 9.53 -13.91
C ILE A 357 -8.03 10.50 -12.81
N ARG A 358 -9.32 10.83 -12.78
CA ARG A 358 -9.88 11.74 -11.76
C ARG A 358 -9.75 11.17 -10.34
N ASP A 359 -9.93 9.87 -10.17
CA ASP A 359 -9.80 9.22 -8.86
C ASP A 359 -8.33 9.27 -8.40
N ILE A 360 -7.36 9.09 -9.31
CA ILE A 360 -5.92 9.29 -9.06
C ILE A 360 -5.60 10.74 -8.70
N GLU A 361 -6.06 11.72 -9.47
CA GLU A 361 -5.80 13.15 -9.22
C GLU A 361 -6.39 13.60 -7.88
N ARG A 362 -7.58 13.10 -7.53
CA ARG A 362 -8.20 13.36 -6.22
C ARG A 362 -7.37 12.77 -5.08
N TYR A 363 -6.92 11.53 -5.22
CA TYR A 363 -6.13 10.84 -4.20
C TYR A 363 -4.76 11.50 -4.00
N THR A 364 -4.11 11.89 -5.10
CA THR A 364 -2.81 12.56 -5.08
C THR A 364 -2.90 14.06 -4.77
N ALA A 365 -4.11 14.64 -4.77
CA ALA A 365 -4.37 16.07 -4.68
C ALA A 365 -3.58 16.89 -5.72
N GLN A 366 -3.28 16.31 -6.87
CA GLN A 366 -2.47 16.91 -7.94
C GLN A 366 -3.07 16.59 -9.30
N SER A 367 -3.12 17.58 -10.20
CA SER A 367 -3.46 17.34 -11.59
C SER A 367 -2.26 16.79 -12.36
N ILE A 368 -2.51 15.83 -13.26
CA ILE A 368 -1.45 15.23 -14.07
C ILE A 368 -1.41 15.95 -15.42
N ARG A 369 -0.23 16.45 -15.80
CA ARG A 369 -0.06 17.17 -17.06
C ARG A 369 -0.28 16.23 -18.25
N VAL A 370 -1.14 16.63 -19.18
CA VAL A 370 -1.31 15.95 -20.46
C VAL A 370 -0.13 16.27 -21.37
N GLY A 371 0.58 15.23 -21.80
CA GLY A 371 1.65 15.30 -22.80
C GLY A 371 1.15 14.87 -24.17
N VAL A 372 1.77 15.40 -25.21
CA VAL A 372 1.54 15.01 -26.61
C VAL A 372 2.91 14.83 -27.25
N ILE A 373 3.10 13.71 -27.96
CA ILE A 373 4.32 13.43 -28.72
C ILE A 373 4.02 13.75 -30.19
N PRO A 374 4.82 14.65 -30.83
CA PRO A 374 4.64 14.96 -32.25
C PRO A 374 4.65 13.71 -33.13
N GLY A 375 3.66 13.57 -34.02
CA GLY A 375 3.49 12.40 -34.89
C GLY A 375 2.83 11.18 -34.23
N LEU A 376 2.58 11.23 -32.92
CA LEU A 376 1.82 10.24 -32.15
C LEU A 376 0.67 10.94 -31.39
N GLU A 377 0.02 11.91 -32.04
CA GLU A 377 -1.13 12.59 -31.47
C GLU A 377 -2.36 11.66 -31.47
N PRO A 378 -3.17 11.65 -30.39
CA PRO A 378 -4.45 10.95 -30.40
C PRO A 378 -5.41 11.59 -31.40
N LYS A 379 -6.06 10.75 -32.20
CA LYS A 379 -7.05 11.20 -33.19
C LYS A 379 -8.35 11.63 -32.51
N ALA A 380 -8.75 10.94 -31.45
CA ALA A 380 -9.85 11.39 -30.62
C ALA A 380 -9.37 12.54 -29.71
N ARG A 381 -10.07 13.69 -29.73
CA ARG A 381 -9.75 14.77 -28.79
C ARG A 381 -10.15 14.38 -27.37
N PRO A 382 -9.22 14.37 -26.39
CA PRO A 382 -9.62 14.26 -25.00
C PRO A 382 -10.43 15.50 -24.63
N ALA A 383 -11.73 15.34 -24.31
CA ALA A 383 -12.48 16.45 -23.71
C ALA A 383 -11.72 16.88 -22.44
N ARG A 384 -11.25 18.14 -22.44
CA ARG A 384 -10.41 18.72 -21.38
C ARG A 384 -11.03 18.43 -20.01
N PRO A 385 -10.25 17.97 -19.01
CA PRO A 385 -10.71 17.97 -17.64
C PRO A 385 -10.97 19.44 -17.25
N GLU A 386 -12.22 19.78 -16.93
CA GLU A 386 -12.50 21.05 -16.25
C GLU A 386 -11.75 21.02 -14.92
N GLY A 387 -10.71 21.83 -14.81
CA GLY A 387 -9.93 21.96 -13.59
C GLY A 387 -10.84 22.35 -12.42
N PHE A 388 -10.53 21.82 -11.24
CA PHE A 388 -11.09 22.31 -9.98
C PHE A 388 -10.67 23.77 -9.79
N GLY A 389 -11.56 24.70 -10.16
CA GLY A 389 -11.31 26.13 -10.06
C GLY A 389 -12.59 26.94 -10.26
N ASP A 390 -13.17 27.35 -9.13
CA ASP A 390 -14.02 28.53 -8.95
C ASP A 390 -15.42 28.57 -9.63
N LYS A 391 -16.38 27.83 -9.03
CA LYS A 391 -17.81 28.16 -9.18
C LYS A 391 -18.18 29.33 -8.27
N ARG A 392 -17.68 30.53 -8.58
CA ARG A 392 -18.22 31.80 -8.10
C ARG A 392 -18.23 32.82 -9.23
N ARG A 393 -19.35 32.85 -9.97
CA ARG A 393 -20.04 34.05 -10.49
C ARG A 393 -20.88 33.68 -11.71
N ALA A 394 -22.17 33.48 -11.48
CA ALA A 394 -23.21 33.73 -12.46
C ALA A 394 -24.49 34.11 -11.73
N ASN A 395 -24.43 35.23 -11.00
CA ASN A 395 -25.61 35.97 -10.59
C ASN A 395 -25.35 37.43 -10.97
N ALA A 396 -25.72 37.76 -12.20
CA ALA A 396 -25.87 39.14 -12.66
C ALA A 396 -27.30 39.27 -13.21
N PRO A 397 -28.08 40.26 -12.75
CA PRO A 397 -29.47 40.41 -13.14
C PRO A 397 -29.58 40.97 -14.56
N ARG A 398 -30.46 40.39 -15.37
CA ARG A 398 -30.85 40.94 -16.67
C ARG A 398 -31.78 42.16 -16.46
N PRO A 399 -31.55 43.30 -17.14
CA PRO A 399 -32.50 44.40 -17.13
C PRO A 399 -33.67 44.11 -18.08
N ALA A 400 -34.82 44.63 -17.68
CA ALA A 400 -36.08 44.63 -18.43
C ALA A 400 -36.00 45.46 -19.72
N GLY A 401 -36.74 45.02 -20.73
CA GLY A 401 -37.03 45.77 -21.95
C GLY A 401 -38.02 44.99 -22.80
N GLY A 402 -39.32 45.29 -22.65
CA GLY A 402 -40.40 44.66 -23.40
C GLY A 402 -40.56 45.22 -24.80
N TYR A 403 -41.34 44.53 -25.65
CA TYR A 403 -42.32 45.08 -26.60
C TYR A 403 -43.10 43.94 -27.27
N GLY A 404 -44.43 44.08 -27.39
CA GLY A 404 -45.21 43.58 -28.52
C GLY A 404 -45.95 42.23 -28.40
N LYS A 405 -47.20 42.28 -27.90
CA LYS A 405 -48.34 41.40 -28.27
C LYS A 405 -48.81 41.70 -29.73
N PRO A 406 -49.67 40.91 -30.43
CA PRO A 406 -50.99 40.39 -30.00
C PRO A 406 -51.30 38.92 -30.40
N GLU A 407 -51.98 38.10 -29.61
CA GLU A 407 -53.43 38.00 -29.32
C GLU A 407 -54.32 37.41 -30.44
N THR A 408 -54.69 36.14 -30.28
CA THR A 408 -55.97 35.46 -30.65
C THR A 408 -55.96 34.11 -29.92
N GLY A 409 -56.97 33.54 -29.26
CA GLY A 409 -58.37 33.86 -29.04
C GLY A 409 -59.10 32.56 -28.65
N ARG A 410 -59.86 32.61 -27.54
CA ARG A 410 -61.05 31.78 -27.17
C ARG A 410 -60.94 30.28 -26.86
N GLY A 411 -61.58 29.90 -25.74
CA GLY A 411 -62.19 28.56 -25.58
C GLY A 411 -62.44 28.10 -24.14
N ARG A 412 -63.61 28.38 -23.57
CA ARG A 412 -64.11 27.93 -22.25
C ARG A 412 -64.59 26.47 -22.24
N ARG A 413 -64.65 25.89 -21.02
CA ARG A 413 -65.58 24.88 -20.41
C ARG A 413 -64.85 23.60 -19.97
N ALA A 414 -64.70 23.31 -18.68
CA ALA A 414 -65.68 22.93 -17.64
C ALA A 414 -65.98 21.41 -17.59
N GLY A 415 -65.55 20.78 -16.49
CA GLY A 415 -66.25 19.69 -15.77
C GLY A 415 -66.11 18.26 -16.29
N HIS A 416 -65.45 17.37 -15.53
CA HIS A 416 -66.14 16.31 -14.78
C HIS A 416 -65.19 15.45 -13.92
N GLU A 417 -65.68 15.12 -12.74
CA GLU A 417 -65.14 14.19 -11.72
C GLU A 417 -65.03 12.73 -12.21
N LYS A 418 -64.04 11.98 -11.71
CA LYS A 418 -64.23 10.85 -10.77
C LYS A 418 -62.91 10.11 -10.48
N LYS A 419 -62.40 10.32 -9.26
CA LYS A 419 -61.98 9.39 -8.19
C LYS A 419 -61.51 7.93 -8.47
N PRO A 420 -60.80 7.30 -7.51
CA PRO A 420 -59.51 6.64 -7.74
C PRO A 420 -59.49 5.15 -7.39
N GLY A 421 -58.43 4.44 -7.77
CA GLY A 421 -58.04 3.16 -7.19
C GLY A 421 -56.52 3.03 -7.28
N GLY A 422 -55.79 2.52 -6.31
CA GLY A 422 -56.14 1.93 -5.02
C GLY A 422 -54.83 1.36 -4.47
N PHE A 423 -54.40 1.85 -3.31
CA PHE A 423 -53.31 1.26 -2.53
C PHE A 423 -53.83 0.00 -1.82
N ARG A 424 -53.06 -1.09 -1.83
CA ARG A 424 -52.78 -1.83 -0.58
C ARG A 424 -51.60 -2.79 -0.70
N ALA A 425 -50.69 -2.61 0.25
CA ALA A 425 -49.62 -3.51 0.61
C ALA A 425 -50.12 -4.61 1.57
N GLY A 426 -49.35 -5.70 1.65
CA GLY A 426 -49.15 -6.45 2.89
C GLY A 426 -49.44 -7.95 2.83
N SER A 427 -48.39 -8.76 2.96
CA SER A 427 -48.20 -9.75 4.05
C SER A 427 -47.56 -11.07 3.58
N ARG A 428 -46.37 -11.35 4.12
CA ARG A 428 -45.76 -12.69 4.32
C ARG A 428 -46.40 -13.36 5.56
N PRO A 429 -46.05 -14.59 6.01
CA PRO A 429 -45.16 -15.65 5.47
C PRO A 429 -45.77 -17.07 5.51
N ALA A 430 -45.08 -18.10 4.99
CA ALA A 430 -45.25 -19.48 5.44
C ALA A 430 -43.95 -20.27 5.35
N ALA A 431 -43.67 -21.01 6.43
CA ALA A 431 -42.51 -21.84 6.67
C ALA A 431 -42.57 -23.18 5.92
N GLY A 432 -41.41 -23.70 5.53
CA GLY A 432 -41.22 -25.06 5.02
C GLY A 432 -40.21 -25.83 5.88
N THR A 433 -40.64 -26.99 6.34
CA THR A 433 -40.05 -27.90 7.32
C THR A 433 -39.00 -28.87 6.76
N ARG A 434 -37.98 -29.12 7.59
CA ARG A 434 -37.30 -30.40 7.98
C ARG A 434 -36.75 -31.41 6.94
N ARG A 435 -35.45 -31.66 7.15
CA ARG A 435 -34.71 -32.95 7.34
C ARG A 435 -34.75 -34.05 6.25
N SER A 436 -33.56 -34.37 5.74
CA SER A 436 -32.93 -35.70 5.82
C SER A 436 -31.43 -35.47 5.98
#